data_AF-A0A820VG24-F1
#
_entry.id   AF-A0A820VG24-F1
#
_cell.length_a   1.000
_cell.length_b   1.000
_cell.length_c   1.000
_cell.angle_alpha   90.00
_cell.angle_beta   90.00
_cell.angle_gamma   90.00
#
_symmetry.space_group_name_H-M   'P 1'
#
loop_
_entity.id
_entity.type
_entity.pdbx_description
1 polymer ?
#
loop_
_entity_poly.entity_id
_entity_poly.type
_entity_poly.pdbx_seq_one_letter_code
_entity_poly.pdbx_strand_id
1 'polypeptide(L)' 'LSTVCRLAAEYIEKRQRPIIPVIIEANYKPTGWLNIAVGARRFIDFTNGDLDVTYNDLIREIADIKSNKN' A
#
# COMPACT_ATOMS: atom_id res chain seq x y z
N LEU A 1 -14.35 -1.51 -7.12
CA LEU A 1 -13.78 -2.15 -5.90
C LEU A 1 -14.91 -2.74 -5.09
N SER A 2 -14.74 -3.93 -4.51
CA SER A 2 -15.72 -4.52 -3.58
C SER A 2 -15.96 -3.60 -2.37
N THR A 3 -17.22 -3.50 -1.93
CA THR A 3 -17.63 -2.75 -0.72
C THR A 3 -16.84 -3.20 0.51
N VAL A 4 -16.54 -4.49 0.61
CA VAL A 4 -15.78 -5.07 1.74
C VAL A 4 -14.35 -4.51 1.77
N CYS A 5 -13.67 -4.45 0.63
CA CYS A 5 -12.31 -3.90 0.55
C CYS A 5 -12.26 -2.43 0.95
N ARG A 6 -13.29 -1.66 0.54
CA ARG A 6 -13.42 -0.25 0.92
C ARG A 6 -13.59 -0.08 2.42
N LEU A 7 -14.54 -0.80 3.02
CA LEU A 7 -14.80 -0.72 4.46
C LEU A 7 -13.58 -1.14 5.29
N ALA A 8 -12.84 -2.16 4.86
CA ALA A 8 -11.60 -2.58 5.51
C ALA A 8 -10.52 -1.48 5.45
N ALA A 9 -10.33 -0.84 4.29
CA ALA A 9 -9.38 0.26 4.14
C ALA A 9 -9.76 1.46 5.02
N GLU A 10 -11.03 1.88 4.98
CA GLU A 10 -11.55 2.98 5.82
C GLU A 10 -11.40 2.67 7.32
N TYR A 11 -11.58 1.41 7.74
CA TYR A 11 -11.37 1.00 9.12
C TYR A 11 -9.89 1.12 9.55
N ILE A 12 -8.97 0.68 8.70
CA ILE A 12 -7.51 0.77 8.95
C ILE A 12 -7.08 2.24 9.04
N GLU A 13 -7.60 3.10 8.17
CA GLU A 13 -7.36 4.54 8.18
C GLU A 13 -7.87 5.20 9.46
N LYS A 14 -9.12 4.90 9.87
CA LYS A 14 -9.69 5.38 11.15
C LYS A 14 -8.87 4.96 12.36
N ARG A 15 -8.23 3.79 12.30
CA ARG A 15 -7.35 3.26 13.36
C ARG A 15 -5.93 3.84 13.29
N GLN A 16 -5.66 4.75 12.36
CA GLN A 16 -4.34 5.35 12.10
C GLN A 16 -3.24 4.28 12.02
N ARG A 17 -3.57 3.14 11.42
CA ARG A 17 -2.60 2.08 11.19
C ARG A 17 -1.80 2.42 9.93
N PRO A 18 -0.50 2.08 9.91
CA PRO A 18 0.32 2.24 8.71
C PRO A 18 -0.27 1.44 7.54
N ILE A 19 -0.22 2.02 6.35
CA ILE A 19 -0.69 1.43 5.09
C ILE A 19 0.49 1.48 4.10
N ILE A 20 0.82 0.33 3.51
CA ILE A 20 1.78 0.23 2.41
C ILE A 20 0.99 -0.04 1.12
N PRO A 21 0.86 0.92 0.20
CA PRO A 21 0.25 0.69 -1.10
C PRO A 21 1.12 -0.21 -1.98
N VAL A 22 0.50 -1.21 -2.61
CA VAL A 22 1.16 -2.08 -3.59
C VAL A 22 0.43 -2.04 -4.93
N ILE A 23 1.17 -2.09 -6.03
CA ILE A 23 0.61 -2.17 -7.39
C ILE A 23 1.00 -3.53 -7.98
N ILE A 24 0.02 -4.30 -8.40
CA ILE A 24 0.20 -5.64 -8.99
C ILE A 24 -0.32 -5.74 -10.42
N GLU A 25 -1.05 -4.73 -10.89
CA GLU A 25 -1.59 -4.65 -12.24
C GLU A 25 -0.91 -3.50 -12.99
N ALA A 26 -0.30 -3.82 -14.14
CA ALA A 26 0.43 -2.85 -14.94
C ALA A 26 -0.48 -1.70 -15.39
N ASN A 27 0.03 -0.47 -15.31
CA ASN A 27 -0.71 0.77 -15.64
C ASN A 27 -1.93 1.05 -14.75
N TYR A 28 -2.11 0.33 -13.64
CA TYR A 28 -3.16 0.63 -12.69
C TYR A 28 -2.95 2.03 -12.09
N LYS A 29 -4.00 2.85 -12.15
CA LYS A 29 -4.05 4.16 -11.50
C LYS A 29 -5.20 4.18 -10.51
N PRO A 30 -4.94 4.39 -9.21
CA PRO A 30 -6.03 4.53 -8.26
C PRO A 30 -6.88 5.75 -8.62
N THR A 31 -8.20 5.63 -8.53
CA THR A 31 -9.14 6.71 -8.84
C THR A 31 -10.13 6.93 -7.69
N GLY A 32 -10.76 8.10 -7.68
CA GLY A 32 -11.78 8.46 -6.70
C GLY A 32 -11.26 8.38 -5.26
N TRP A 33 -12.05 7.75 -4.38
CA TRP A 33 -11.74 7.65 -2.95
C TRP A 33 -10.44 6.90 -2.67
N LEU A 34 -10.06 5.91 -3.48
CA LEU A 34 -8.86 5.12 -3.22
C LEU A 34 -7.61 5.98 -3.43
N ASN A 35 -7.61 6.87 -4.43
CA ASN A 35 -6.54 7.84 -4.66
C ASN A 35 -6.36 8.78 -3.46
N ILE A 36 -7.46 9.19 -2.84
CA ILE A 36 -7.43 10.03 -1.62
C ILE A 36 -6.89 9.23 -0.45
N ALA A 37 -7.38 8.00 -0.25
CA ALA A 37 -7.00 7.14 0.87
C ALA A 37 -5.51 6.75 0.85
N VAL A 38 -4.94 6.46 -0.33
CA VAL A 38 -3.49 6.19 -0.48
C VAL A 38 -2.66 7.47 -0.45
N GLY A 39 -3.20 8.62 -0.85
CA GLY A 39 -2.56 9.93 -0.73
C GLY A 39 -1.18 9.99 -1.41
N ALA A 40 -0.25 10.74 -0.81
CA ALA A 40 1.14 10.86 -1.28
C ALA A 40 2.06 9.72 -0.80
N ARG A 41 1.50 8.56 -0.42
CA ARG A 41 2.30 7.42 0.04
C ARG A 41 3.13 6.85 -1.12
N ARG A 42 4.31 6.35 -0.80
CA ARG A 42 5.15 5.61 -1.74
C ARG A 42 4.48 4.27 -2.06
N PHE A 43 4.36 3.95 -3.34
CA PHE A 43 3.88 2.66 -3.80
C PHE A 43 5.05 1.70 -3.99
N ILE A 44 4.84 0.43 -3.63
CA ILE A 44 5.71 -0.67 -4.07
C ILE A 44 5.09 -1.25 -5.35
N ASP A 45 5.78 -1.10 -6.47
CA ASP A 45 5.30 -1.51 -7.79
C ASP A 45 5.86 -2.89 -8.16
N PHE A 46 5.00 -3.91 -8.18
CA PHE A 46 5.31 -5.28 -8.60
C PHE A 46 5.09 -5.51 -10.10
N THR A 47 4.68 -4.49 -10.85
CA THR A 47 4.38 -4.62 -12.28
C THR A 47 5.62 -4.51 -13.14
N ASN A 48 6.68 -3.91 -12.59
CA ASN A 48 7.93 -3.62 -13.27
C ASN A 48 9.10 -4.12 -12.42
N GLY A 49 10.02 -4.88 -13.02
CA GLY A 49 11.25 -5.31 -12.38
C GLY A 49 11.25 -6.75 -11.85
N ASP A 50 12.28 -7.07 -11.09
CA ASP A 50 12.51 -8.38 -10.51
C ASP A 50 11.69 -8.57 -9.23
N LEU A 51 10.95 -9.69 -9.16
CA LEU A 51 10.05 -9.97 -8.04
C LEU A 51 10.77 -10.08 -6.70
N ASP A 52 11.98 -10.66 -6.67
CA ASP A 52 12.75 -10.82 -5.43
C ASP A 52 13.26 -9.47 -4.93
N VAL A 53 13.66 -8.59 -5.86
CA VAL A 53 14.07 -7.21 -5.51
C VAL A 53 12.89 -6.43 -4.93
N THR A 54 11.75 -6.41 -5.63
CA THR A 54 10.55 -5.68 -5.16
C THR A 54 9.99 -6.26 -3.86
N TYR A 55 10.04 -7.59 -3.70
CA TYR A 55 9.69 -8.24 -2.45
C TYR A 55 10.58 -7.77 -1.29
N ASN A 56 11.89 -7.69 -1.51
CA ASN A 56 12.81 -7.18 -0.49
C ASN A 56 12.53 -5.71 -0.13
N ASP A 57 12.13 -4.88 -1.09
CA ASP A 57 11.70 -3.50 -0.81
C ASP A 57 10.44 -3.45 0.08
N LEU A 58 9.46 -4.31 -0.17
CA LEU A 58 8.28 -4.43 0.70
C LEU A 58 8.68 -4.87 2.12
N ILE A 59 9.59 -5.82 2.26
CA ILE A 59 10.04 -6.30 3.58
C ILE A 59 10.77 -5.20 4.35
N ARG A 60 11.59 -4.38 3.68
CA ARG A 60 12.26 -3.22 4.30
C ARG A 60 11.24 -2.21 4.81
N GLU A 61 10.25 -1.83 4.00
CA GLU A 61 9.20 -0.90 4.41
C GLU A 61 8.43 -1.42 5.63
N ILE A 62 8.12 -2.72 5.68
CA ILE A 62 7.48 -3.35 6.84
C ILE A 62 8.38 -3.27 8.09
N ALA A 63 9.69 -3.48 7.94
CA ALA A 63 10.64 -3.40 9.04
C ALA A 63 10.76 -1.96 9.58
N ASP A 64 10.83 -0.97 8.70
CA ASP A 64 10.94 0.46 9.06
C ASP A 64 9.70 0.91 9.85
N ILE A 65 8.50 0.50 9.39
CA ILE A 65 7.25 0.79 10.09
C ILE A 65 7.19 0.15 11.48
N LYS A 66 7.77 -1.05 11.65
CA LYS A 66 7.88 -1.70 12.97
C LYS A 66 8.87 -0.97 13.87
N SER A 67 10.00 -0.51 13.32
CA SER A 67 11.02 0.23 14.07
C SER A 67 10.49 1.58 14.57
N ASN A 68 9.73 2.31 13.75
CA ASN A 68 9.16 3.62 14.11
C ASN A 68 8.00 3.55 15.11
N LYS A 69 7.58 2.35 15.51
CA LYS A 69 6.52 2.12 16.51
C LYS A 69 7.05 1.83 17.92
N ASN A 70 8.36 1.60 18.07
CA ASN A 70 9.05 1.48 19.37
C ASN A 70 9.56 2.85 19.81
#